data_AF-A0A968MRU8-F1
#
_entry.id   AF-A0A968MRU8-F1
#
_cell.length_a   1.000
_cell.length_b   1.000
_cell.length_c   1.000
_cell.angle_alpha   90.00
_cell.angle_beta   90.00
_cell.angle_gamma   90.00
#
_symmetry.space_group_name_H-M   'P 1'
#
loop_
_entity.id
_entity.type
_entity.pdbx_description
1 polymer ?
#
loop_
_entity_poly.entity_id
_entity_poly.type
_entity_poly.pdbx_seq_one_letter_code
_entity_poly.pdbx_strand_id
1 'polypeptide(L)'
;MKDSPEISQLKSLATQYNATRADFIARIQELKEPLSLSIDQQSQVDYGILEPADPALQKNCDFINRDEQAGKLSQRMHSLFLDGSLIIIKKLQELQITFRRHNLQKYIQQPDKYYHEIEMFIQSLYGYRHIYSKRGELYRMSSLRSNLKTYPEILSLVDVWVRELNMFDERFSEDAFSR
;
A
#
# COMPACT_ATOMS: atom_id res chain seq x y z
N MET A 1 -20.26 9.23 18.97
CA MET A 1 -20.54 9.78 17.62
C MET A 1 -20.72 8.60 16.69
N LYS A 2 -21.74 8.59 15.81
CA LYS A 2 -21.86 7.57 14.76
C LYS A 2 -20.81 7.86 13.68
N ASP A 3 -20.14 6.82 13.18
CA ASP A 3 -19.21 6.93 12.06
C ASP A 3 -19.93 7.48 10.83
N SER A 4 -19.21 8.25 9.99
CA SER A 4 -19.75 8.63 8.68
C SER A 4 -19.92 7.39 7.78
N PRO A 5 -20.77 7.44 6.75
CA PRO A 5 -20.88 6.37 5.77
C PRO A 5 -19.53 5.99 5.15
N GLU A 6 -18.71 6.99 4.83
CA GLU A 6 -17.37 6.79 4.26
C GLU A 6 -16.41 6.11 5.25
N ILE A 7 -16.43 6.50 6.53
CA ILE A 7 -15.60 5.83 7.57
C ILE A 7 -16.00 4.36 7.72
N SER A 8 -17.31 4.08 7.74
CA SER A 8 -17.83 2.72 7.85
C SER A 8 -17.41 1.85 6.65
N GLN A 9 -17.46 2.44 5.45
CA GLN A 9 -17.02 1.76 4.23
C GLN A 9 -15.50 1.50 4.23
N LEU A 10 -14.69 2.47 4.65
CA LEU A 10 -13.23 2.30 4.77
C LEU A 10 -12.85 1.18 5.75
N LYS A 11 -13.49 1.13 6.93
CA LYS A 11 -13.27 0.05 7.91
C LYS A 11 -13.63 -1.33 7.34
N SER A 12 -14.73 -1.42 6.60
CA SER A 12 -15.14 -2.66 5.94
C SER A 12 -14.14 -3.11 4.88
N LEU A 13 -13.66 -2.19 4.04
CA LEU A 13 -12.63 -2.46 3.04
C LEU A 13 -11.31 -2.87 3.70
N ALA A 14 -10.90 -2.20 4.78
CA ALA A 14 -9.67 -2.52 5.49
C ALA A 14 -9.73 -3.90 6.16
N THR A 15 -10.90 -4.28 6.70
CA THR A 15 -11.13 -5.62 7.24
C THR A 15 -10.92 -6.70 6.15
N GLN A 16 -11.52 -6.49 4.97
CA GLN A 16 -11.32 -7.40 3.83
C GLN A 16 -9.87 -7.42 3.35
N TYR A 17 -9.21 -6.28 3.33
CA TYR A 17 -7.81 -6.16 2.95
C TYR A 17 -6.92 -6.95 3.90
N ASN A 18 -7.10 -6.78 5.21
CA ASN A 18 -6.31 -7.47 6.23
C ASN A 18 -6.54 -8.98 6.22
N ALA A 19 -7.78 -9.44 6.00
CA ALA A 19 -8.06 -10.86 5.81
C ALA A 19 -7.33 -11.40 4.57
N THR A 20 -7.45 -10.71 3.43
CA THR A 20 -6.75 -11.09 2.18
C THR A 20 -5.23 -11.08 2.37
N ARG A 21 -4.69 -10.11 3.11
CA ARG A 21 -3.27 -10.00 3.43
C ARG A 21 -2.79 -11.15 4.32
N ALA A 22 -3.58 -11.56 5.30
CA ALA A 22 -3.26 -12.71 6.14
C ALA A 22 -3.19 -14.00 5.31
N ASP A 23 -4.17 -14.21 4.42
CA ASP A 23 -4.19 -15.35 3.50
C ASP A 23 -3.00 -15.31 2.53
N PHE A 24 -2.65 -14.13 2.01
CA PHE A 24 -1.49 -13.94 1.16
C PHE A 24 -0.19 -14.31 1.89
N ILE A 25 0.01 -13.77 3.10
CA ILE A 25 1.21 -14.06 3.92
C ILE A 25 1.31 -15.55 4.22
N ALA A 26 0.21 -16.20 4.61
CA ALA A 26 0.18 -17.64 4.85
C ALA A 26 0.57 -18.42 3.59
N ARG A 27 0.02 -18.06 2.43
CA ARG A 27 0.34 -18.71 1.15
C ARG A 27 1.82 -18.53 0.76
N ILE A 28 2.37 -17.33 0.92
CA ILE A 28 3.79 -17.09 0.66
C ILE A 28 4.68 -17.92 1.59
N GLN A 29 4.29 -18.07 2.86
CA GLN A 29 5.03 -18.89 3.81
C GLN A 29 5.02 -20.37 3.42
N GLU A 30 3.87 -20.91 2.99
CA GLU A 30 3.75 -22.28 2.46
C GLU A 30 4.66 -22.52 1.25
N LEU A 31 4.73 -21.55 0.32
CA LEU A 31 5.57 -21.64 -0.87
C LEU A 31 7.07 -21.57 -0.54
N LYS A 32 7.43 -20.88 0.54
CA LYS A 32 8.82 -20.73 1.00
C LYS A 32 9.33 -21.93 1.79
N GLU A 33 8.47 -22.62 2.54
CA GLU A 33 8.86 -23.75 3.39
C GLU A 33 9.71 -24.82 2.69
N PRO A 34 9.36 -25.32 1.49
CA PRO A 34 10.17 -26.33 0.81
C PRO A 34 11.50 -25.80 0.25
N LEU A 35 11.69 -24.47 0.16
CA LEU A 35 12.88 -23.85 -0.44
C LEU A 35 14.09 -23.83 0.51
N SER A 36 13.92 -24.16 1.79
CA SER A 36 14.99 -24.22 2.80
C SER A 36 15.88 -22.97 2.85
N LEU A 37 15.28 -21.80 2.63
CA LEU A 37 16.00 -20.52 2.57
C LEU A 37 16.47 -20.08 3.96
N SER A 38 17.68 -19.53 4.04
CA SER A 38 18.14 -18.83 5.24
C SER A 38 17.27 -17.60 5.51
N ILE A 39 17.32 -17.06 6.73
CA ILE A 39 16.51 -15.88 7.10
C ILE A 39 16.82 -14.68 6.19
N ASP A 40 18.09 -14.46 5.85
CA ASP A 40 18.50 -13.37 4.96
C ASP A 40 17.99 -13.58 3.53
N GLN A 41 17.99 -14.83 3.04
CA GLN A 41 17.43 -15.17 1.74
C GLN A 41 15.91 -15.06 1.71
N GLN A 42 15.24 -15.42 2.81
CA GLN A 42 13.81 -15.22 2.97
C GLN A 42 13.47 -13.74 2.89
N SER A 43 14.19 -12.88 3.62
CA SER A 43 14.00 -11.43 3.52
C SER A 43 14.22 -10.93 2.08
N GLN A 44 15.27 -11.37 1.38
CA GLN A 44 15.51 -10.97 -0.01
C GLN A 44 14.42 -11.46 -0.99
N VAL A 45 13.83 -12.63 -0.74
CA VAL A 45 12.69 -13.15 -1.51
C VAL A 45 11.41 -12.41 -1.16
N ASP A 46 11.20 -12.03 0.11
CA ASP A 46 10.07 -11.22 0.57
C ASP A 46 10.17 -9.79 0.00
N TYR A 47 11.39 -9.25 -0.15
CA TYR A 47 11.68 -8.01 -0.90
C TYR A 47 11.65 -8.19 -2.43
N GLY A 48 11.60 -9.44 -2.90
CA GLY A 48 11.83 -9.89 -4.28
C GLY A 48 10.75 -9.55 -5.32
N ILE A 49 10.05 -8.44 -5.14
CA ILE A 49 9.20 -7.81 -6.17
C ILE A 49 9.98 -6.74 -6.96
N LEU A 50 11.21 -6.37 -6.57
CA LEU A 50 12.11 -5.52 -7.37
C LEU A 50 13.51 -6.14 -7.37
N GLU A 51 13.86 -6.80 -8.47
CA GLU A 51 15.20 -7.33 -8.80
C GLU A 51 15.93 -8.00 -7.62
N PRO A 52 15.88 -9.34 -7.47
CA PRO A 52 16.62 -10.01 -6.39
C PRO A 52 18.10 -9.61 -6.47
N ALA A 53 18.61 -9.04 -5.38
CA ALA A 53 20.00 -8.60 -5.29
C ALA A 53 21.00 -9.74 -5.58
N ASP A 54 20.54 -10.98 -5.36
CA ASP A 54 21.23 -12.20 -5.73
C ASP A 54 20.50 -12.93 -6.89
N PRO A 55 21.11 -13.01 -8.09
CA PRO A 55 20.60 -13.81 -9.21
C PRO A 55 20.34 -15.28 -8.86
N ALA A 56 21.02 -15.84 -7.85
CA ALA A 56 20.79 -17.22 -7.39
C ALA A 56 19.39 -17.41 -6.80
N LEU A 57 18.76 -16.36 -6.28
CA LEU A 57 17.40 -16.40 -5.71
C LEU A 57 16.30 -16.17 -6.75
N GLN A 58 16.65 -15.79 -7.99
CA GLN A 58 15.67 -15.48 -9.02
C GLN A 58 14.72 -16.64 -9.32
N LYS A 59 15.21 -17.89 -9.30
CA LYS A 59 14.36 -19.08 -9.50
C LYS A 59 13.32 -19.25 -8.39
N ASN A 60 13.66 -18.87 -7.16
CA ASN A 60 12.76 -18.94 -6.02
C ASN A 60 11.69 -17.84 -6.10
N CYS A 61 12.08 -16.62 -6.48
CA CYS A 61 11.14 -15.54 -6.75
C CYS A 61 10.19 -15.90 -7.91
N ASP A 62 10.72 -16.45 -9.02
CA ASP A 62 9.91 -16.89 -10.16
C ASP A 62 8.93 -17.99 -9.80
N PHE A 63 9.34 -18.94 -8.95
CA PHE A 63 8.45 -20.00 -8.45
C PHE A 63 7.26 -19.41 -7.68
N ILE A 64 7.53 -18.49 -6.75
CA ILE A 64 6.50 -17.82 -5.94
C ILE A 64 5.60 -16.93 -6.81
N ASN A 65 6.19 -16.14 -7.71
CA ASN A 65 5.47 -15.22 -8.59
C ASN A 65 4.57 -15.92 -9.62
N ARG A 66 4.79 -17.22 -9.88
CA ARG A 66 3.95 -18.04 -10.76
C ARG A 66 2.78 -18.69 -10.04
N ASP A 67 2.70 -18.59 -8.70
CA ASP A 67 1.58 -19.13 -7.95
C ASP A 67 0.29 -18.35 -8.25
N GLU A 68 -0.68 -19.02 -8.87
CA GLU A 68 -1.93 -18.40 -9.30
C GLU A 68 -2.75 -17.87 -8.12
N GLN A 69 -2.72 -18.57 -6.97
CA GLN A 69 -3.46 -18.18 -5.78
C GLN A 69 -2.85 -16.92 -5.14
N ALA A 70 -1.54 -16.88 -4.97
CA ALA A 70 -0.83 -15.68 -4.51
C ALA A 70 -1.07 -14.49 -5.45
N GLY A 71 -1.06 -14.73 -6.77
CA GLY A 71 -1.40 -13.72 -7.77
C GLY A 71 -2.82 -13.15 -7.60
N LYS A 72 -3.83 -14.01 -7.40
CA LYS A 72 -5.23 -13.59 -7.15
C LYS A 72 -5.37 -12.80 -5.85
N LEU A 73 -4.73 -13.25 -4.78
CA LEU A 73 -4.75 -12.57 -3.48
C LEU A 73 -4.10 -11.17 -3.58
N SER A 74 -2.96 -11.07 -4.27
CA SER A 74 -2.28 -9.79 -4.54
C SER A 74 -3.16 -8.83 -5.33
N GLN A 75 -3.78 -9.30 -6.42
CA GLN A 75 -4.73 -8.49 -7.21
C GLN A 75 -5.94 -8.04 -6.38
N ARG A 76 -6.45 -8.90 -5.48
CA ARG A 76 -7.55 -8.55 -4.59
C ARG A 76 -7.14 -7.47 -3.59
N MET A 77 -5.95 -7.57 -2.98
CA MET A 77 -5.41 -6.52 -2.12
C MET A 77 -5.26 -5.19 -2.86
N HIS A 78 -4.73 -5.21 -4.09
CA HIS A 78 -4.60 -4.04 -4.96
C HIS A 78 -5.96 -3.38 -5.19
N SER A 79 -6.98 -4.16 -5.58
CA SER A 79 -8.34 -3.65 -5.81
C SER A 79 -8.94 -3.05 -4.54
N LEU A 80 -8.81 -3.71 -3.39
CA LEU A 80 -9.31 -3.18 -2.11
C LEU A 80 -8.60 -1.89 -1.71
N PHE A 81 -7.29 -1.80 -1.96
CA PHE A 81 -6.52 -0.59 -1.71
C PHE A 81 -7.03 0.59 -2.57
N LEU A 82 -7.26 0.35 -3.87
CA LEU A 82 -7.79 1.35 -4.78
C LEU A 82 -9.19 1.80 -4.37
N ASP A 83 -10.08 0.87 -4.04
CA ASP A 83 -11.46 1.18 -3.65
C ASP A 83 -11.50 2.14 -2.46
N GLY A 84 -10.73 1.87 -1.40
CA GLY A 84 -10.67 2.76 -0.24
C GLY A 84 -9.98 4.09 -0.54
N SER A 85 -8.90 4.08 -1.33
CA SER A 85 -8.22 5.30 -1.75
C SER A 85 -9.11 6.21 -2.59
N LEU A 86 -9.96 5.64 -3.45
CA LEU A 86 -10.91 6.38 -4.28
C LEU A 86 -12.02 7.04 -3.48
N ILE A 87 -12.41 6.51 -2.31
CA ILE A 87 -13.35 7.19 -1.40
C ILE A 87 -12.75 8.54 -0.96
N ILE A 88 -11.50 8.54 -0.54
CA ILE A 88 -10.77 9.75 -0.13
C ILE A 88 -10.61 10.72 -1.31
N ILE A 89 -10.18 10.22 -2.47
CA ILE A 89 -9.95 11.03 -3.67
C ILE A 89 -11.24 11.69 -4.18
N LYS A 90 -12.35 10.96 -4.19
CA LYS A 90 -13.67 11.51 -4.55
C LYS A 90 -14.10 12.58 -3.56
N LYS A 91 -13.88 12.38 -2.26
CA LYS A 91 -14.20 13.39 -1.24
C LYS A 91 -13.39 14.68 -1.42
N LEU A 92 -12.10 14.55 -1.72
CA LEU A 92 -11.25 15.70 -2.07
C LEU A 92 -11.78 16.45 -3.30
N GLN A 93 -12.27 15.73 -4.32
CA GLN A 93 -12.84 16.33 -5.51
C GLN A 93 -14.19 17.02 -5.23
N GLU A 94 -15.07 16.41 -4.44
CA GLU A 94 -16.34 17.01 -4.00
C GLU A 94 -16.13 18.35 -3.30
N LEU A 95 -15.09 18.43 -2.45
CA LEU A 95 -14.69 19.64 -1.73
C LEU A 95 -13.84 20.60 -2.58
N GLN A 96 -13.60 20.28 -3.86
CA GLN A 96 -12.79 21.06 -4.80
C GLN A 96 -11.36 21.34 -4.31
N ILE A 97 -10.80 20.43 -3.51
CA ILE A 97 -9.43 20.53 -2.99
C ILE A 97 -8.47 20.11 -4.10
N THR A 98 -7.52 20.99 -4.43
CA THR A 98 -6.57 20.77 -5.53
C THR A 98 -5.13 20.73 -5.03
N PHE A 99 -4.31 19.90 -5.67
CA PHE A 99 -2.88 19.80 -5.40
C PHE A 99 -2.12 20.00 -6.71
N ARG A 100 -1.19 20.96 -6.76
CA ARG A 100 -0.51 21.38 -8.01
C ARG A 100 0.10 20.25 -8.85
N ARG A 101 0.50 19.14 -8.21
CA ARG A 101 1.15 17.99 -8.86
C ARG A 101 0.27 16.75 -9.01
N HIS A 102 -0.99 16.80 -8.56
CA HIS A 102 -1.90 15.66 -8.61
C HIS A 102 -3.16 16.01 -9.40
N ASN A 103 -3.47 15.17 -10.39
CA ASN A 103 -4.71 15.27 -11.13
C ASN A 103 -5.67 14.20 -10.62
N LEU A 104 -6.52 14.58 -9.66
CA LEU A 104 -7.47 13.67 -9.01
C LEU A 104 -8.44 13.03 -10.00
N GLN A 105 -8.82 13.76 -11.06
CA GLN A 105 -9.70 13.24 -12.11
C GLN A 105 -9.06 12.03 -12.83
N LYS A 106 -7.75 12.06 -13.08
CA LYS A 106 -7.04 10.92 -13.69
C LYS A 106 -7.05 9.69 -12.79
N TYR A 107 -6.90 9.88 -11.48
CA TYR A 107 -6.96 8.77 -10.51
C TYR A 107 -8.34 8.10 -10.52
N ILE A 108 -9.41 8.88 -10.65
CA ILE A 108 -10.78 8.34 -10.71
C ILE A 108 -11.05 7.63 -12.04
N GLN A 109 -10.55 8.17 -13.15
CA GLN A 109 -10.82 7.63 -14.49
C GLN A 109 -9.99 6.38 -14.82
N GLN A 110 -8.78 6.25 -14.27
CA GLN A 110 -7.84 5.19 -14.60
C GLN A 110 -7.07 4.72 -13.35
N PRO A 111 -7.76 4.22 -12.30
CA PRO A 111 -7.14 3.94 -11.02
C PRO A 111 -6.02 2.89 -11.11
N ASP A 112 -6.22 1.81 -11.86
CA ASP A 112 -5.21 0.75 -12.03
C ASP A 112 -3.92 1.27 -12.68
N LYS A 113 -4.06 2.14 -13.69
CA LYS A 113 -2.91 2.73 -14.39
C LYS A 113 -2.06 3.62 -13.48
N TYR A 114 -2.70 4.27 -12.51
CA TYR A 114 -2.06 5.23 -11.61
C TYR A 114 -1.94 4.70 -10.18
N TYR A 115 -1.96 3.37 -9.99
CA TYR A 115 -1.91 2.74 -8.66
C TYR A 115 -0.80 3.29 -7.77
N HIS A 116 0.46 3.23 -8.22
CA HIS A 116 1.60 3.71 -7.43
C HIS A 116 1.52 5.21 -7.12
N GLU A 117 0.96 5.99 -8.04
CA GLU A 117 0.78 7.43 -7.84
C GLU A 117 -0.31 7.73 -6.82
N ILE A 118 -1.39 6.92 -6.81
CA ILE A 118 -2.45 6.95 -5.80
C ILE A 118 -1.91 6.54 -4.44
N GLU A 119 -1.14 5.46 -4.37
CA GLU A 119 -0.50 4.99 -3.14
C GLU A 119 0.39 6.07 -2.52
N MET A 120 1.33 6.60 -3.30
CA MET A 120 2.18 7.72 -2.89
C MET A 120 1.35 8.93 -2.44
N PHE A 121 0.29 9.25 -3.18
CA PHE A 121 -0.61 10.35 -2.83
C PHE A 121 -1.27 10.13 -1.47
N ILE A 122 -1.89 8.98 -1.20
CA ILE A 122 -2.51 8.66 0.09
C ILE A 122 -1.50 8.73 1.24
N GLN A 123 -0.30 8.17 1.06
CA GLN A 123 0.76 8.25 2.07
C GLN A 123 1.15 9.71 2.36
N SER A 124 1.23 10.56 1.33
CA SER A 124 1.53 11.99 1.49
C SER A 124 0.42 12.75 2.23
N LEU A 125 -0.86 12.39 2.03
CA LEU A 125 -1.99 12.96 2.75
C LEU A 125 -1.96 12.56 4.23
N TYR A 126 -1.55 11.32 4.54
CA TYR A 126 -1.37 10.86 5.92
C TYR A 126 -0.23 11.61 6.62
N GLY A 127 0.79 12.00 5.86
CA GLY A 127 1.89 12.83 6.32
C GLY A 127 3.26 12.17 6.20
N TYR A 128 3.31 10.97 5.62
CA TYR A 128 4.55 10.24 5.38
C TYR A 128 5.41 10.99 4.35
N ARG A 129 6.70 11.11 4.65
CA ARG A 129 7.71 11.71 3.77
C ARG A 129 8.67 10.60 3.37
N HIS A 130 8.82 10.37 2.08
CA HIS A 130 9.80 9.40 1.59
C HIS A 130 10.56 9.93 0.38
N ILE A 131 11.70 9.29 0.15
CA ILE A 131 12.51 9.45 -1.05
C ILE A 131 12.23 8.22 -1.91
N TYR A 132 11.87 8.43 -3.17
CA TYR A 132 11.69 7.35 -4.14
C TYR A 132 12.58 7.57 -5.35
N SER A 133 12.96 6.49 -6.02
CA SER A 133 13.70 6.53 -7.28
C SER A 133 12.75 6.33 -8.45
N LYS A 134 12.88 7.15 -9.50
CA LYS A 134 12.19 6.95 -10.78
C LYS A 134 13.19 7.20 -11.91
N ARG A 135 13.43 6.18 -12.74
CA ARG A 135 14.40 6.23 -13.85
C ARG A 135 15.82 6.64 -13.41
N GLY A 136 16.24 6.22 -12.21
CA GLY A 136 17.57 6.52 -11.66
C GLY A 136 17.68 7.89 -10.97
N GLU A 137 16.63 8.71 -10.98
CA GLU A 137 16.59 9.99 -10.28
C GLU A 137 15.87 9.87 -8.93
N LEU A 138 16.43 10.51 -7.89
CA LEU A 138 15.83 10.56 -6.56
C LEU A 138 14.85 11.73 -6.44
N TYR A 139 13.63 11.41 -6.02
CA TYR A 139 12.56 12.36 -5.78
C TYR A 139 12.19 12.35 -4.31
N ARG A 140 12.13 13.53 -3.71
CA ARG A 140 11.58 13.71 -2.37
C ARG A 140 10.10 14.06 -2.48
N MET A 141 9.25 13.25 -1.88
CA MET A 141 7.84 13.60 -1.74
C MET A 141 7.61 14.37 -0.43
N SER A 142 7.04 15.56 -0.56
CA SER A 142 6.60 16.36 0.59
C SER A 142 5.25 15.86 1.10
N SER A 143 5.06 15.92 2.41
CA SER A 143 3.76 15.69 3.05
C SER A 143 2.74 16.72 2.55
N LEU A 144 1.55 16.24 2.18
CA LEU A 144 0.39 17.06 1.81
C LEU A 144 -0.56 17.30 2.98
N ARG A 145 -0.38 16.59 4.11
CA ARG A 145 -1.22 16.69 5.30
C ARG A 145 -1.41 18.13 5.79
N SER A 146 -0.37 18.97 5.72
CA SER A 146 -0.44 20.37 6.15
C SER A 146 -1.48 21.18 5.38
N ASN A 147 -1.76 20.81 4.14
CA ASN A 147 -2.73 21.48 3.27
C ASN A 147 -4.18 21.09 3.61
N LEU A 148 -4.36 20.10 4.48
CA LEU A 148 -5.66 19.54 4.87
C LEU A 148 -6.09 19.95 6.29
N LYS A 149 -5.33 20.81 6.98
CA LYS A 149 -5.62 21.19 8.38
C LYS A 149 -7.01 21.79 8.58
N THR A 150 -7.57 22.44 7.55
CA THR A 150 -8.91 23.03 7.55
C THR A 150 -10.01 22.06 7.12
N TYR A 151 -9.66 20.80 6.84
CA TYR A 151 -10.57 19.74 6.37
C TYR A 151 -10.47 18.51 7.29
N PRO A 152 -10.94 18.61 8.54
CA PRO A 152 -10.86 17.54 9.53
C PRO A 152 -11.54 16.24 9.08
N GLU A 153 -12.60 16.35 8.27
CA GLU A 153 -13.30 15.22 7.67
C GLU A 153 -12.39 14.42 6.73
N ILE A 154 -11.57 15.08 5.91
CA ILE A 154 -10.60 14.39 5.04
C ILE A 154 -9.51 13.74 5.87
N LEU A 155 -8.97 14.47 6.86
CA LEU A 155 -7.94 13.93 7.76
C LEU A 155 -8.44 12.68 8.47
N SER A 156 -9.69 12.67 8.93
CA SER A 156 -10.29 11.49 9.56
C SER A 156 -10.38 10.30 8.61
N LEU A 157 -10.77 10.51 7.34
CA LEU A 157 -10.84 9.42 6.36
C LEU A 157 -9.45 8.83 6.07
N VAL A 158 -8.46 9.69 5.86
CA VAL A 158 -7.08 9.29 5.61
C VAL A 158 -6.50 8.54 6.82
N ASP A 159 -6.70 9.05 8.03
CA ASP A 159 -6.19 8.45 9.26
C ASP A 159 -6.82 7.07 9.51
N VAL A 160 -8.14 6.94 9.33
CA VAL A 160 -8.81 5.64 9.41
C VAL A 160 -8.23 4.69 8.37
N TRP A 161 -8.18 5.10 7.10
CA TRP A 161 -7.75 4.21 6.04
C TRP A 161 -6.33 3.68 6.26
N VAL A 162 -5.38 4.56 6.52
CA VAL A 162 -3.97 4.19 6.67
C VAL A 162 -3.72 3.38 7.94
N ARG A 163 -4.37 3.70 9.06
CA ARG A 163 -4.22 2.96 10.32
C ARG A 163 -4.83 1.57 10.22
N GLU A 164 -6.05 1.46 9.70
CA GLU A 164 -6.73 0.17 9.60
C GLU A 164 -6.03 -0.79 8.63
N LEU A 165 -5.35 -0.27 7.60
CA LEU A 165 -4.50 -1.06 6.72
C LEU A 165 -3.14 -1.47 7.34
N ASN A 166 -2.80 -0.95 8.52
CA ASN A 166 -1.49 -1.14 9.17
C ASN A 166 -0.30 -0.79 8.26
N MET A 167 -0.44 0.21 7.37
CA MET A 167 0.61 0.54 6.37
C MET A 167 1.93 1.02 6.99
N PHE A 168 1.88 1.55 8.21
CA PHE A 168 3.03 2.11 8.93
C PHE A 168 3.15 1.54 10.35
N ASP A 169 2.57 0.37 10.61
CA ASP A 169 2.69 -0.26 11.93
C ASP A 169 4.17 -0.63 12.18
N GLU A 170 4.76 0.01 13.19
CA GLU A 170 6.18 -0.10 13.59
C GLU A 170 6.59 -1.53 13.99
N ARG A 171 5.63 -2.45 14.15
CA ARG A 171 5.89 -3.87 14.42
C ARG A 171 6.59 -4.61 13.27
N PHE A 172 6.53 -4.10 12.04
CA PHE A 172 7.40 -4.58 10.95
C PHE A 172 8.84 -4.04 11.02
N SER A 173 9.10 -3.06 11.88
CA SER A 173 10.44 -2.50 12.10
C SER A 173 11.17 -3.09 13.31
N GLU A 174 10.44 -3.51 14.36
CA GLU A 174 11.09 -4.10 15.53
C GLU A 174 11.65 -5.50 15.23
N ASP A 175 10.94 -6.38 14.51
CA ASP A 175 11.47 -7.71 14.17
C ASP A 175 12.56 -7.67 13.07
N ALA A 176 12.62 -6.60 12.27
CA ALA A 176 13.62 -6.42 11.22
C ALA A 176 14.96 -5.85 11.73
N PHE A 177 14.97 -5.24 12.92
CA PHE A 177 16.16 -4.62 13.51
C PHE A 177 16.48 -5.11 14.94
N SER A 178 15.70 -6.03 15.50
CA SER A 178 16.04 -6.74 16.74
C SER A 178 16.93 -7.96 16.45
N ARG A 179 18.15 -7.71 15.95
CA ARG A 179 19.28 -8.64 16.00
C ARG A 179 20.58 -7.90 16.30
#